data_AF-A0A2T2U5W6-F1
#
_entry.id   AF-A0A2T2U5W6-F1
#
_cell.length_a   1.000
_cell.length_b   1.000
_cell.length_c   1.000
_cell.angle_alpha   90.00
_cell.angle_beta   90.00
_cell.angle_gamma   90.00
#
_symmetry.space_group_name_H-M   'P 1'
#
loop_
_entity.id
_entity.type
_entity.pdbx_description
1 polymer ?
#
loop_
_entity_poly.entity_id
_entity_poly.type
_entity_poly.pdbx_seq_one_letter_code
_entity_poly.pdbx_strand_id
1 'polypeptide(L)'
;MGRLLLDDGRWNGEQVLPAGLLDSLTAPTPASPGYGLTVWLNAAVDPDYPFFEHTPRTLQPDGAQGMIYDEGPNDLFMAAGLFNQRLYVVPSREMVVVRFGRPDPTWNDAEFLARLLDGRDYEAPTRKQRPVGERIELILTLRLRQLDRVVDLTEAQETALRPVVKKQVCALAEMRRARTQSESLSRRERRQLFRQLRRVQRQTDRAMEAELSAEQVERYRAFREEQRQRWRDAWRDQH
;
A
#
# COMPACT_ATOMS: atom_id res chain seq x y z
N MET A 1 -22.21 5.77 -9.90
CA MET A 1 -21.84 5.58 -8.48
C MET A 1 -21.76 6.91 -7.74
N GLY A 2 -20.78 7.79 -8.01
CA GLY A 2 -20.66 9.06 -7.27
C GLY A 2 -21.94 9.90 -7.25
N ARG A 3 -22.58 10.10 -8.41
CA ARG A 3 -23.87 10.80 -8.49
C ARG A 3 -25.00 10.11 -7.71
N LEU A 4 -25.02 8.78 -7.71
CA LEU A 4 -25.99 7.99 -6.94
C LEU A 4 -25.80 8.19 -5.44
N LEU A 5 -24.56 8.30 -4.95
CA LEU A 5 -24.27 8.61 -3.55
C LEU A 5 -24.62 10.06 -3.20
N LEU A 6 -24.36 11.00 -4.11
CA LEU A 6 -24.71 12.41 -3.94
C LEU A 6 -26.23 12.61 -3.85
N ASP A 7 -26.99 11.90 -4.68
CA ASP A 7 -28.46 11.99 -4.75
C ASP A 7 -29.16 11.02 -3.76
N ASP A 8 -28.50 10.63 -2.66
CA ASP A 8 -29.01 9.73 -1.61
C ASP A 8 -29.69 8.46 -2.17
N GLY A 9 -29.03 7.81 -3.12
CA GLY A 9 -29.51 6.56 -3.71
C GLY A 9 -30.56 6.72 -4.80
N ARG A 10 -30.82 7.95 -5.28
CA ARG A 10 -31.73 8.19 -6.41
C ARG A 10 -31.02 8.19 -7.75
N TRP A 11 -31.67 7.61 -8.74
CA TRP A 11 -31.26 7.64 -10.13
C TRP A 11 -32.46 7.97 -11.01
N ASN A 12 -32.35 9.03 -11.82
CA ASN A 12 -33.44 9.50 -12.69
C ASN A 12 -34.80 9.69 -11.98
N GLY A 13 -34.78 10.11 -10.71
CA GLY A 13 -35.99 10.31 -9.90
C GLY A 13 -36.51 9.05 -9.20
N GLU A 14 -35.92 7.88 -9.44
CA GLU A 14 -36.29 6.62 -8.78
C GLU A 14 -35.31 6.28 -7.66
N GLN A 15 -35.82 5.78 -6.53
CA GLN A 15 -35.01 5.34 -5.39
C GLN A 15 -34.49 3.92 -5.65
N VAL A 16 -33.18 3.77 -5.89
CA VAL A 16 -32.56 2.46 -6.21
C VAL A 16 -31.69 1.92 -5.07
N LEU A 17 -31.26 2.77 -4.14
CA LEU A 17 -30.66 2.37 -2.85
C LEU A 17 -31.56 2.86 -1.70
N PRO A 18 -31.47 2.30 -0.49
CA PRO A 18 -32.22 2.84 0.66
C PRO A 18 -31.89 4.32 0.90
N ALA A 19 -32.91 5.13 1.16
CA ALA A 19 -32.72 6.52 1.58
C ALA A 19 -32.00 6.58 2.95
N GLY A 20 -31.16 7.60 3.16
CA GLY A 20 -30.30 7.71 4.35
C GLY A 20 -29.13 6.73 4.37
N LEU A 21 -28.87 6.02 3.25
CA LEU A 21 -27.69 5.18 3.14
C LEU A 21 -26.42 6.01 3.27
N LEU A 22 -26.42 7.25 2.78
CA LEU A 22 -25.26 8.12 2.87
C LEU A 22 -24.83 8.35 4.32
N ASP A 23 -25.77 8.62 5.22
CA ASP A 23 -25.49 8.81 6.65
C ASP A 23 -24.80 7.56 7.25
N SER A 24 -25.26 6.37 6.85
CA SER A 24 -24.65 5.11 7.29
C SER A 24 -23.26 4.89 6.67
N LEU A 25 -23.07 5.30 5.41
CA LEU A 25 -21.77 5.21 4.72
C LEU A 25 -20.73 6.14 5.33
N THR A 26 -21.13 7.33 5.76
CA THR A 26 -20.22 8.37 6.25
C THR A 26 -20.15 8.50 7.77
N ALA A 27 -20.86 7.64 8.52
CA ALA A 27 -20.77 7.61 9.98
C ALA A 27 -19.41 7.04 10.44
N PRO A 28 -18.59 7.80 11.19
CA PRO A 28 -17.38 7.28 11.80
C PRO A 28 -17.72 6.37 12.99
N THR A 29 -16.77 5.52 13.38
CA THR A 29 -16.84 4.76 14.64
C THR A 29 -15.57 4.98 15.46
N PRO A 30 -15.57 4.75 16.79
CA PRO A 30 -14.34 4.84 17.59
C PRO A 30 -13.21 3.92 17.07
N ALA A 31 -13.54 2.77 16.51
CA ALA A 31 -12.58 1.83 15.93
C ALA A 31 -12.09 2.24 14.52
N SER A 32 -12.83 3.12 13.86
CA SER A 32 -12.58 3.55 12.48
C SER A 32 -12.92 5.03 12.30
N PRO A 33 -12.16 5.95 12.93
CA PRO A 33 -12.51 7.37 12.96
C PRO A 33 -12.38 8.05 11.58
N GLY A 34 -11.48 7.57 10.72
CA GLY A 34 -11.24 8.12 9.38
C GLY A 34 -11.87 7.32 8.22
N TYR A 35 -12.68 6.30 8.51
CA TYR A 35 -13.25 5.42 7.48
C TYR A 35 -14.64 4.94 7.89
N GLY A 36 -15.63 5.21 7.04
CA GLY A 36 -17.00 4.75 7.21
C GLY A 36 -17.22 3.38 6.59
N LEU A 37 -18.44 3.10 6.12
CA LEU A 37 -18.73 1.85 5.43
C LEU A 37 -18.19 1.91 4.00
N THR A 38 -16.96 1.42 3.81
CA THR A 38 -16.24 1.30 2.51
C THR A 38 -15.72 2.60 1.90
N VAL A 39 -15.83 3.74 2.60
CA VAL A 39 -15.34 5.05 2.15
C VAL A 39 -14.45 5.71 3.20
N TRP A 40 -13.42 6.44 2.75
CA TRP A 40 -12.63 7.33 3.59
C TRP A 40 -13.41 8.59 3.91
N LEU A 41 -13.28 9.07 5.13
CA LEU A 41 -13.92 10.28 5.62
C LEU A 41 -12.89 11.40 5.73
N ASN A 42 -13.32 12.64 5.55
CA ASN A 42 -12.48 13.80 5.82
C ASN A 42 -12.48 14.14 7.32
N ALA A 43 -11.97 13.22 8.14
CA ALA A 43 -11.96 13.32 9.60
C ALA A 43 -10.56 13.07 10.15
N ALA A 44 -10.14 13.92 11.09
CA ALA A 44 -8.84 13.79 11.73
C ALA A 44 -8.79 12.51 12.57
N VAL A 45 -7.67 11.80 12.47
CA VAL A 45 -7.37 10.62 13.27
C VAL A 45 -6.23 10.96 14.20
N ASP A 46 -6.36 10.54 15.46
CA ASP A 46 -5.30 10.66 16.45
C ASP A 46 -4.00 10.01 15.91
N PRO A 47 -2.89 10.77 15.81
CA PRO A 47 -1.61 10.23 15.35
C PRO A 47 -1.09 9.02 16.13
N ASP A 48 -1.48 8.89 17.41
CA ASP A 48 -1.06 7.79 18.27
C ASP A 48 -1.95 6.54 18.11
N TYR A 49 -3.07 6.65 17.38
CA TYR A 49 -3.97 5.54 17.12
C TYR A 49 -3.51 4.73 15.88
N PRO A 50 -3.31 3.39 15.98
CA PRO A 50 -2.70 2.56 14.92
C PRO A 50 -3.62 2.28 13.72
N PHE A 51 -4.57 3.17 13.44
CA PHE A 51 -5.59 3.04 12.40
C PHE A 51 -5.00 2.80 11.00
N PHE A 52 -3.90 3.48 10.67
CA PHE A 52 -3.26 3.40 9.36
C PHE A 52 -2.26 2.24 9.22
N GLU A 53 -2.05 1.43 10.27
CA GLU A 53 -1.02 0.38 10.22
C GLU A 53 -1.37 -0.79 9.30
N HIS A 54 -2.66 -1.08 9.13
CA HIS A 54 -3.14 -2.26 8.42
C HIS A 54 -3.70 -1.95 7.03
N THR A 55 -3.81 -0.67 6.66
CA THR A 55 -4.32 -0.25 5.34
C THR A 55 -3.15 -0.05 4.36
N PRO A 56 -3.27 -0.50 3.10
CA PRO A 56 -2.25 -0.21 2.09
C PRO A 56 -2.09 1.31 1.90
N ARG A 57 -0.86 1.82 2.04
CA ARG A 57 -0.57 3.27 1.95
C ARG A 57 -1.13 3.94 0.69
N THR A 58 -1.15 3.26 -0.45
CA THR A 58 -1.67 3.79 -1.72
C THR A 58 -3.17 4.05 -1.72
N LEU A 59 -3.89 3.43 -0.77
CA LEU A 59 -5.32 3.60 -0.59
C LEU A 59 -5.65 4.60 0.53
N GLN A 60 -4.68 5.01 1.34
CA GLN A 60 -4.90 5.94 2.45
C GLN A 60 -5.03 7.39 1.94
N PRO A 61 -5.80 8.25 2.62
CA PRO A 61 -5.86 9.69 2.35
C PRO A 61 -4.51 10.36 2.58
N ASP A 62 -4.18 11.41 1.81
CA ASP A 62 -2.88 12.07 1.84
C ASP A 62 -2.80 13.34 2.68
N GLY A 63 -3.94 13.87 3.14
CA GLY A 63 -4.00 15.07 3.96
C GLY A 63 -3.43 14.91 5.37
N ALA A 64 -3.29 16.04 6.06
CA ALA A 64 -2.80 16.08 7.43
C ALA A 64 -3.70 15.25 8.37
N GLN A 65 -3.10 14.68 9.43
CA GLN A 65 -3.82 13.88 10.44
C GLN A 65 -4.66 12.72 9.86
N GLY A 66 -4.31 12.24 8.67
CA GLY A 66 -5.04 11.15 8.01
C GLY A 66 -6.35 11.58 7.32
N MET A 67 -6.61 12.88 7.23
CA MET A 67 -7.72 13.46 6.49
C MET A 67 -7.50 13.34 4.98
N ILE A 68 -8.57 13.50 4.20
CA ILE A 68 -8.48 13.58 2.74
C ILE A 68 -7.87 14.93 2.34
N TYR A 69 -8.43 15.99 2.90
CA TYR A 69 -7.97 17.36 2.77
C TYR A 69 -8.40 18.15 4.02
N ASP A 70 -7.45 18.52 4.87
CA ASP A 70 -7.69 19.10 6.20
C ASP A 70 -8.37 20.48 6.17
N GLU A 71 -8.14 21.27 5.12
CA GLU A 71 -8.86 22.55 4.91
C GLU A 71 -10.13 22.38 4.05
N GLY A 72 -10.47 21.14 3.66
CA GLY A 72 -11.67 20.81 2.89
C GLY A 72 -12.93 20.67 3.76
N PRO A 73 -14.11 20.53 3.15
CA PRO A 73 -15.36 20.32 3.88
C PRO A 73 -15.35 19.04 4.70
N ASN A 74 -16.03 19.06 5.84
CA ASN A 74 -16.16 17.90 6.72
C ASN A 74 -17.00 16.77 6.10
N ASP A 75 -17.88 17.09 5.16
CA ASP A 75 -18.73 16.12 4.45
C ASP A 75 -18.06 15.55 3.19
N LEU A 76 -16.80 15.89 2.91
CA LEU A 76 -16.00 15.24 1.89
C LEU A 76 -15.76 13.77 2.28
N PHE A 77 -16.04 12.86 1.35
CA PHE A 77 -15.65 11.47 1.47
C PHE A 77 -15.09 10.92 0.15
N MET A 78 -14.34 9.82 0.24
CA MET A 78 -13.55 9.31 -0.87
C MET A 78 -13.58 7.78 -0.94
N ALA A 79 -13.84 7.24 -2.13
CA ALA A 79 -13.50 5.84 -2.44
C ALA A 79 -12.14 5.78 -3.14
N ALA A 80 -11.23 4.96 -2.61
CA ALA A 80 -9.87 4.79 -3.13
C ALA A 80 -9.72 3.44 -3.82
N GLY A 81 -9.28 3.47 -5.08
CA GLY A 81 -8.93 2.28 -5.86
C GLY A 81 -7.43 2.13 -6.06
N LEU A 82 -7.05 0.99 -6.64
CA LEU A 82 -5.67 0.75 -7.08
C LEU A 82 -5.22 1.84 -8.06
N PHE A 83 -3.91 2.06 -8.14
CA PHE A 83 -3.31 3.03 -9.07
C PHE A 83 -3.76 4.50 -8.87
N ASN A 84 -4.00 4.87 -7.61
CA ASN A 84 -4.48 6.19 -7.23
C ASN A 84 -5.84 6.53 -7.87
N GLN A 85 -6.67 5.54 -8.23
CA GLN A 85 -8.04 5.84 -8.64
C GLN A 85 -8.82 6.43 -7.47
N ARG A 86 -9.61 7.46 -7.75
CA ARG A 86 -10.32 8.23 -6.74
C ARG A 86 -11.71 8.57 -7.21
N LEU A 87 -12.66 8.42 -6.29
CA LEU A 87 -13.97 9.04 -6.38
C LEU A 87 -14.10 9.92 -5.13
N TYR A 88 -14.13 11.23 -5.32
CA TYR A 88 -14.43 12.20 -4.27
C TYR A 88 -15.88 12.64 -4.41
N VAL A 89 -16.58 12.75 -3.29
CA VAL A 89 -17.93 13.30 -3.23
C VAL A 89 -17.96 14.37 -2.15
N VAL A 90 -18.50 15.53 -2.50
CA VAL A 90 -18.64 16.69 -1.61
C VAL A 90 -20.10 17.14 -1.66
N PRO A 91 -20.96 16.60 -0.78
CA PRO A 91 -22.39 16.89 -0.78
C PRO A 91 -22.70 18.39 -0.71
N SER A 92 -22.04 19.13 0.18
CA SER A 92 -22.17 20.58 0.39
C SER A 92 -21.84 21.42 -0.84
N ARG A 93 -21.18 20.84 -1.85
CA ARG A 93 -20.86 21.49 -3.13
C ARG A 93 -21.56 20.86 -4.32
N GLU A 94 -22.50 19.93 -4.09
CA GLU A 94 -23.18 19.15 -5.13
C GLU A 94 -22.19 18.51 -6.13
N MET A 95 -21.03 18.10 -5.63
CA MET A 95 -19.86 17.83 -6.46
C MET A 95 -19.43 16.37 -6.36
N VAL A 96 -19.10 15.81 -7.52
CA VAL A 96 -18.47 14.50 -7.66
C VAL A 96 -17.27 14.65 -8.58
N VAL A 97 -16.12 14.15 -8.12
CA VAL A 97 -14.87 14.20 -8.88
C VAL A 97 -14.34 12.79 -9.03
N VAL A 98 -14.00 12.41 -10.26
CA VAL A 98 -13.50 11.07 -10.58
C VAL A 98 -12.13 11.19 -11.21
N ARG A 99 -11.15 10.51 -10.61
CA ARG A 99 -9.81 10.35 -11.17
C ARG A 99 -9.65 8.93 -11.71
N PHE A 100 -9.47 8.85 -13.02
CA PHE A 100 -8.92 7.67 -13.69
C PHE A 100 -7.46 7.96 -14.05
N GLY A 101 -6.55 7.07 -13.67
CA GLY A 101 -5.13 7.32 -13.90
C GLY A 101 -4.28 6.06 -13.81
N ARG A 102 -3.07 6.17 -14.36
CA ARG A 102 -1.98 5.21 -14.14
C ARG A 102 -1.45 5.40 -12.71
N PRO A 103 -0.78 4.38 -12.14
CA PRO A 103 -0.10 4.56 -10.86
C PRO A 103 0.85 5.76 -10.93
N ASP A 104 0.68 6.69 -9.99
CA ASP A 104 1.47 7.91 -9.90
C ASP A 104 1.94 8.07 -8.46
N PRO A 105 3.25 7.87 -8.20
CA PRO A 105 3.80 7.99 -6.85
C PRO A 105 3.84 9.44 -6.34
N THR A 106 3.61 10.44 -7.20
CA THR A 106 3.59 11.87 -6.86
C THR A 106 2.18 12.41 -6.62
N TRP A 107 1.14 11.62 -6.88
CA TRP A 107 -0.23 12.03 -6.60
C TRP A 107 -0.45 12.34 -5.12
N ASN A 108 -1.15 13.44 -4.84
CA ASN A 108 -1.57 13.84 -3.50
C ASN A 108 -3.02 14.32 -3.53
N ASP A 109 -3.88 13.67 -2.73
CA ASP A 109 -5.31 13.98 -2.67
C ASP A 109 -5.58 15.43 -2.21
N ALA A 110 -4.88 15.92 -1.18
CA ALA A 110 -5.08 17.24 -0.60
C ALA A 110 -4.60 18.37 -1.53
N GLU A 111 -3.45 18.20 -2.19
CA GLU A 111 -2.94 19.17 -3.18
C GLU A 111 -3.89 19.33 -4.36
N PHE A 112 -4.42 18.22 -4.87
CA PHE A 112 -5.42 18.26 -5.94
C PHE A 112 -6.69 18.99 -5.51
N LEU A 113 -7.23 18.64 -4.33
CA LEU A 113 -8.47 19.21 -3.83
C LEU A 113 -8.35 20.69 -3.46
N ALA A 114 -7.22 21.12 -2.91
CA ALA A 114 -6.99 22.54 -2.63
C ALA A 114 -6.97 23.40 -3.90
N ARG A 115 -6.33 22.90 -4.98
CA ARG A 115 -6.37 23.59 -6.28
C ARG A 115 -7.78 23.63 -6.87
N LEU A 116 -8.51 22.52 -6.76
CA LEU A 116 -9.84 22.40 -7.34
C LEU A 116 -10.88 23.24 -6.58
N LEU A 117 -10.85 23.21 -5.25
CA LEU A 117 -11.88 23.79 -4.39
C LEU A 117 -11.58 25.25 -4.03
N ASP A 118 -10.30 25.59 -3.87
CA ASP A 118 -9.89 26.89 -3.33
C ASP A 118 -9.03 27.70 -4.31
N GLY A 119 -8.64 27.13 -5.46
CA GLY A 119 -7.88 27.82 -6.50
C GLY A 119 -6.46 28.22 -6.09
N ARG A 120 -5.89 27.57 -5.08
CA ARG A 120 -4.57 27.89 -4.52
C ARG A 120 -3.59 26.73 -4.68
N ASP A 121 -2.31 27.08 -4.75
CA ASP A 121 -1.26 26.09 -4.53
C ASP A 121 -1.26 25.65 -3.06
N TYR A 122 -1.24 24.35 -2.85
CA TYR A 122 -1.20 23.73 -1.53
C TYR A 122 0.00 22.80 -1.47
N GLU A 123 0.99 23.18 -0.67
CA GLU A 123 2.07 22.28 -0.33
C GLU A 123 1.58 21.37 0.79
N ALA A 124 1.06 20.21 0.40
CA ALA A 124 0.72 19.18 1.38
C ALA A 124 1.97 18.90 2.24
N PRO A 125 1.81 18.75 3.58
CA PRO A 125 2.93 18.37 4.41
C PRO A 125 3.53 17.09 3.83
N THR A 126 4.85 17.10 3.60
CA THR A 126 5.53 15.91 3.07
C THR A 126 5.24 14.76 4.00
N ARG A 127 4.37 13.85 3.54
CA ARG A 127 3.87 12.75 4.35
C ARG A 127 5.08 11.91 4.72
N LYS A 128 5.51 12.00 6.00
CA LYS A 128 6.74 11.36 6.48
C LYS A 128 6.71 9.91 6.02
N GLN A 129 7.57 9.57 5.06
CA GLN A 129 7.80 8.16 4.74
C GLN A 129 8.28 7.53 6.03
N ARG A 130 7.76 6.35 6.38
CA ARG A 130 8.35 5.57 7.48
C ARG A 130 9.87 5.56 7.28
N PRO A 131 10.66 5.90 8.32
CA PRO A 131 12.10 5.78 8.26
C PRO A 131 12.51 4.47 7.59
N VAL A 132 13.59 4.51 6.83
CA VAL A 132 14.06 3.34 6.06
C VAL A 132 14.17 2.10 6.96
N GLY A 133 14.61 2.29 8.21
CA GLY A 133 14.64 1.25 9.24
C GLY A 133 13.27 0.61 9.50
N GLU A 134 12.25 1.40 9.82
CA GLU A 134 10.89 0.90 10.06
C GLU A 134 10.27 0.20 8.86
N ARG A 135 10.55 0.70 7.64
CA ARG A 135 10.10 0.02 6.41
C ARG A 135 10.76 -1.35 6.26
N ILE A 136 12.06 -1.45 6.56
CA ILE A 136 12.80 -2.71 6.51
C ILE A 136 12.25 -3.67 7.56
N GLU A 137 12.01 -3.20 8.79
CA GLU A 137 11.44 -4.01 9.87
C GLU A 137 10.03 -4.52 9.53
N LEU A 138 9.16 -3.70 8.92
CA LEU A 138 7.85 -4.16 8.46
C LEU A 138 7.98 -5.28 7.41
N ILE A 139 8.82 -5.09 6.38
CA ILE A 139 9.03 -6.08 5.33
C ILE A 139 9.63 -7.37 5.90
N LEU A 140 10.54 -7.24 6.87
CA LEU A 140 11.14 -8.35 7.60
C LEU A 140 10.07 -9.16 8.34
N THR A 141 9.25 -8.49 9.16
CA THR A 141 8.16 -9.13 9.92
C THR A 141 7.18 -9.83 8.99
N LEU A 142 6.76 -9.20 7.89
CA LEU A 142 5.85 -9.82 6.92
C LEU A 142 6.47 -11.05 6.26
N ARG A 143 7.78 -11.02 5.95
CA ARG A 143 8.48 -12.16 5.37
C ARG A 143 8.63 -13.32 6.34
N LEU A 144 8.97 -13.06 7.60
CA LEU A 144 9.05 -14.09 8.63
C LEU A 144 7.69 -14.72 8.86
N ARG A 145 6.62 -13.92 8.96
CA ARG A 145 5.25 -14.43 9.10
C ARG A 145 4.79 -15.26 7.89
N GLN A 146 5.19 -14.87 6.68
CA GLN A 146 4.89 -15.67 5.48
C GLN A 146 5.62 -17.01 5.50
N LEU A 147 6.87 -17.02 5.96
CA LEU A 147 7.67 -18.23 6.08
C LEU A 147 7.11 -19.16 7.16
N ASP A 148 6.79 -18.62 8.33
CA ASP A 148 6.19 -19.33 9.44
C ASP A 148 4.93 -20.11 8.99
N ARG A 149 4.02 -19.46 8.26
CA ARG A 149 2.84 -20.13 7.67
C ARG A 149 3.13 -21.31 6.75
N VAL A 150 4.36 -21.47 6.26
CA VAL A 150 4.77 -22.52 5.33
C VAL A 150 5.51 -23.64 6.04
N VAL A 151 6.40 -23.30 6.97
CA VAL A 151 7.33 -24.26 7.59
C VAL A 151 7.11 -24.44 9.10
N ASP A 152 6.17 -23.73 9.71
CA ASP A 152 5.86 -23.72 11.14
C ASP A 152 7.14 -23.50 11.97
N LEU A 153 7.59 -22.25 12.04
CA LEU A 153 8.86 -21.92 12.70
C LEU A 153 8.72 -22.03 14.22
N THR A 154 9.76 -22.55 14.85
CA THR A 154 9.92 -22.37 16.30
C THR A 154 10.44 -20.96 16.60
N GLU A 155 10.23 -20.47 17.82
CA GLU A 155 10.73 -19.16 18.26
C GLU A 155 12.26 -19.02 18.11
N ALA A 156 13.00 -20.11 18.37
CA ALA A 156 14.44 -20.17 18.18
C ALA A 156 14.84 -20.02 16.71
N GLN A 157 14.11 -20.68 15.80
CA GLN A 157 14.35 -20.57 14.36
C GLN A 157 13.96 -19.19 13.83
N GLU A 158 12.84 -18.60 14.26
CA GLU A 158 12.48 -17.24 13.89
C GLU A 158 13.57 -16.24 14.29
N THR A 159 14.09 -16.37 15.51
CA THR A 159 15.19 -15.55 16.02
C THR A 159 16.46 -15.71 15.18
N ALA A 160 16.85 -16.94 14.84
CA ALA A 160 18.02 -17.23 14.01
C ALA A 160 17.88 -16.74 12.56
N LEU A 161 16.67 -16.83 12.00
CA LEU A 161 16.39 -16.44 10.61
C LEU A 161 16.20 -14.93 10.42
N ARG A 162 15.83 -14.20 11.48
CA ARG A 162 15.67 -12.74 11.44
C ARG A 162 16.84 -11.99 10.79
N PRO A 163 18.11 -12.17 11.19
CA PRO A 163 19.24 -11.50 10.55
C PRO A 163 19.44 -11.90 9.08
N VAL A 164 19.16 -13.16 8.72
CA VAL A 164 19.26 -13.68 7.35
C VAL A 164 18.26 -12.97 6.43
N VAL A 165 16.99 -12.90 6.86
CA VAL A 165 15.92 -12.22 6.12
C VAL A 165 16.18 -10.71 6.06
N LYS A 166 16.65 -10.09 7.16
CA LYS A 166 16.98 -8.66 7.19
C LYS A 166 18.06 -8.31 6.16
N LYS A 167 19.14 -9.09 6.11
CA LYS A 167 20.22 -8.92 5.12
C LYS A 167 19.69 -9.02 3.69
N GLN A 168 18.78 -9.97 3.43
CA GLN A 168 18.15 -10.11 2.11
C GLN A 168 17.31 -8.87 1.74
N VAL A 169 16.48 -8.38 2.67
CA VAL A 169 15.61 -7.21 2.45
C VAL A 169 16.46 -5.97 2.16
N CYS A 170 17.53 -5.73 2.93
CA CYS A 170 18.44 -4.61 2.71
C CYS A 170 19.11 -4.68 1.32
N ALA A 171 19.67 -5.84 0.96
CA ALA A 171 20.33 -6.02 -0.33
C ALA A 171 19.37 -5.79 -1.52
N LEU A 172 18.12 -6.24 -1.41
CA LEU A 172 17.10 -5.99 -2.44
C LEU A 172 16.69 -4.51 -2.51
N ALA A 173 16.64 -3.82 -1.36
CA ALA A 173 16.32 -2.38 -1.31
C ALA A 173 17.43 -1.55 -1.95
N GLU A 174 18.71 -1.85 -1.68
CA GLU A 174 19.87 -1.21 -2.32
C GLU A 174 19.85 -1.41 -3.84
N MET A 175 19.59 -2.62 -4.32
CA MET A 175 19.49 -2.90 -5.75
C MET A 175 18.35 -2.15 -6.42
N ARG A 176 17.19 -2.01 -5.75
CA ARG A 176 16.08 -1.19 -6.27
C ARG A 176 16.48 0.27 -6.38
N ARG A 177 17.14 0.83 -5.37
CA ARG A 177 17.65 2.22 -5.41
C ARG A 177 18.62 2.44 -6.57
N ALA A 178 19.59 1.55 -6.73
CA ALA A 178 20.55 1.62 -7.84
C ALA A 178 19.87 1.58 -9.22
N ARG A 179 18.77 0.84 -9.35
CA ARG A 179 17.98 0.79 -10.58
C ARG A 179 17.16 2.06 -10.82
N THR A 180 16.61 2.68 -9.78
CA THR A 180 15.82 3.92 -9.91
C THR A 180 16.72 5.13 -10.16
N GLN A 181 17.90 5.18 -9.56
CA GLN A 181 18.84 6.31 -9.69
C GLN A 181 19.65 6.28 -10.99
N SER A 182 19.61 5.18 -11.75
CA SER A 182 20.29 5.05 -13.02
C SER A 182 19.30 5.25 -14.16
N GLU A 183 19.26 6.47 -14.71
CA GLU A 183 18.63 6.75 -16.00
C GLU A 183 19.28 5.84 -17.07
N SER A 184 18.63 4.73 -17.37
CA SER A 184 19.06 3.69 -18.32
C SER A 184 20.38 2.96 -17.99
N LEU A 185 20.35 2.04 -17.00
CA LEU A 185 21.41 1.04 -16.82
C LEU A 185 21.83 0.39 -18.14
N SER A 186 23.13 0.33 -18.42
CA SER A 186 23.68 -0.36 -19.58
C SER A 186 23.42 -1.87 -19.52
N ARG A 187 23.52 -2.57 -20.66
CA ARG A 187 23.38 -4.04 -20.72
C ARG A 187 24.36 -4.75 -19.77
N ARG A 188 25.57 -4.21 -19.59
CA ARG A 188 26.61 -4.78 -18.71
C ARG A 188 26.23 -4.64 -17.24
N GLU A 189 25.77 -3.46 -16.83
CA GLU A 189 25.36 -3.19 -15.45
C GLU A 189 24.12 -3.98 -15.07
N ARG A 190 23.14 -4.09 -15.97
CA ARG A 190 21.97 -4.98 -15.77
C ARG A 190 22.42 -6.41 -15.52
N ARG A 191 23.35 -6.94 -16.34
CA ARG A 191 23.90 -8.30 -16.15
C ARG A 191 24.61 -8.46 -14.80
N GLN A 192 25.36 -7.46 -14.35
CA GLN A 192 26.03 -7.48 -13.06
C GLN A 192 25.04 -7.48 -11.89
N LEU A 193 24.02 -6.61 -11.93
CA LEU A 193 22.93 -6.58 -10.95
C LEU A 193 22.21 -7.93 -10.88
N PHE A 194 21.88 -8.54 -12.02
CA PHE A 194 21.27 -9.88 -12.05
C PHE A 194 22.17 -10.97 -11.46
N ARG A 195 23.49 -10.89 -11.63
CA ARG A 195 24.43 -11.84 -11.00
C ARG A 195 24.48 -11.64 -9.48
N GLN A 196 24.50 -10.39 -9.02
CA GLN A 196 24.50 -10.05 -7.61
C GLN A 196 23.19 -10.49 -6.93
N LEU A 197 22.04 -10.25 -7.56
CA LEU A 197 20.73 -10.70 -7.07
C LEU A 197 20.68 -12.22 -6.92
N ARG A 198 21.16 -12.97 -7.92
CA ARG A 198 21.26 -14.44 -7.84
C ARG A 198 22.23 -14.93 -6.77
N ARG A 199 23.27 -14.16 -6.46
CA ARG A 199 24.21 -14.48 -5.37
C ARG A 199 23.53 -14.27 -4.02
N VAL A 200 22.88 -13.13 -3.82
CA VAL A 200 22.13 -12.83 -2.60
C VAL A 200 21.06 -13.89 -2.37
N GLN A 201 20.25 -14.23 -3.38
CA GLN A 201 19.23 -15.27 -3.26
C GLN A 201 19.82 -16.62 -2.86
N ARG A 202 20.88 -17.10 -3.53
CA ARG A 202 21.51 -18.38 -3.19
C ARG A 202 22.13 -18.41 -1.79
N GLN A 203 22.73 -17.30 -1.37
CA GLN A 203 23.28 -17.18 -0.02
C GLN A 203 22.18 -17.17 1.03
N THR A 204 21.08 -16.46 0.77
CA THR A 204 19.90 -16.49 1.63
C THR A 204 19.34 -17.90 1.70
N ASP A 205 19.01 -18.53 0.57
CA ASP A 205 18.39 -19.85 0.55
C ASP A 205 19.25 -20.88 1.32
N ARG A 206 20.58 -20.87 1.17
CA ARG A 206 21.49 -21.72 1.97
C ARG A 206 21.45 -21.44 3.47
N ALA A 207 21.43 -20.17 3.85
CA ALA A 207 21.36 -19.77 5.26
C ALA A 207 19.99 -20.10 5.87
N MET A 208 18.90 -20.02 5.09
CA MET A 208 17.59 -20.48 5.54
C MET A 208 17.59 -21.99 5.77
N GLU A 209 18.05 -22.78 4.78
CA GLU A 209 18.08 -24.24 4.88
C GLU A 209 18.95 -24.76 6.04
N ALA A 210 19.98 -24.01 6.45
CA ALA A 210 20.84 -24.39 7.57
C ALA A 210 20.15 -24.31 8.95
N GLU A 211 19.13 -23.47 9.10
CA GLU A 211 18.39 -23.27 10.35
C GLU A 211 17.10 -24.11 10.43
N LEU A 212 16.75 -24.82 9.35
CA LEU A 212 15.51 -25.59 9.22
C LEU A 212 15.76 -27.10 9.37
N SER A 213 14.76 -27.82 9.87
CA SER A 213 14.78 -29.29 9.86
C SER A 213 14.66 -29.84 8.44
N ALA A 214 15.00 -31.11 8.23
CA ALA A 214 14.90 -31.74 6.90
C ALA A 214 13.47 -31.66 6.31
N GLU A 215 12.44 -31.84 7.12
CA GLU A 215 11.05 -31.72 6.70
C GLU A 215 10.67 -30.26 6.35
N GLN A 216 11.14 -29.30 7.14
CA GLN A 216 10.91 -27.88 6.89
C GLN A 216 11.64 -27.41 5.62
N VAL A 217 12.83 -27.95 5.34
CA VAL A 217 13.60 -27.66 4.11
C VAL A 217 12.82 -28.05 2.86
N GLU A 218 12.15 -29.20 2.85
CA GLU A 218 11.36 -29.64 1.69
C GLU A 218 10.16 -28.71 1.46
N ARG A 219 9.43 -28.34 2.54
CA ARG A 219 8.34 -27.35 2.47
C ARG A 219 8.85 -25.98 1.99
N TYR A 220 9.99 -25.54 2.51
CA TYR A 220 10.64 -24.30 2.08
C TYR A 220 11.01 -24.32 0.60
N ARG A 221 11.62 -25.41 0.11
CA ARG A 221 12.03 -25.55 -1.30
C ARG A 221 10.83 -25.52 -2.24
N ALA A 222 9.75 -26.22 -1.91
CA ALA A 222 8.50 -26.19 -2.66
C ALA A 222 7.94 -24.76 -2.75
N PHE A 223 7.87 -24.05 -1.62
CA PHE A 223 7.45 -22.65 -1.59
C PHE A 223 8.34 -21.74 -2.44
N ARG A 224 9.67 -21.92 -2.39
CA ARG A 224 10.61 -21.13 -3.20
C ARG A 224 10.48 -21.42 -4.69
N GLU A 225 10.18 -22.66 -5.06
CA GLU A 225 9.93 -23.04 -6.45
C GLU A 225 8.66 -22.42 -7.00
N GLU A 226 7.57 -22.43 -6.23
CA GLU A 226 6.33 -21.75 -6.59
C GLU A 226 6.55 -20.25 -6.81
N GLN A 227 7.29 -19.58 -5.92
CA GLN A 227 7.64 -18.16 -6.06
C GLN A 227 8.46 -17.89 -7.33
N ARG A 228 9.40 -18.78 -7.68
CA ARG A 228 10.17 -18.66 -8.93
C ARG A 228 9.29 -18.87 -10.15
N GLN A 229 8.34 -19.80 -10.09
CA GLN A 229 7.41 -20.07 -11.18
C GLN A 229 6.50 -18.88 -11.44
N ARG A 230 5.83 -18.36 -10.40
CA ARG A 230 5.01 -17.14 -10.49
C ARG A 230 5.79 -15.96 -11.08
N TRP A 231 7.05 -15.79 -10.67
CA TRP A 231 7.90 -14.73 -11.21
C TRP A 231 8.26 -14.94 -12.69
N ARG A 232 8.48 -16.18 -13.13
CA ARG A 232 8.71 -16.51 -14.55
C ARG A 232 7.48 -16.24 -15.40
N ASP A 233 6.30 -16.57 -14.88
CA ASP A 233 5.04 -16.44 -15.64
C ASP A 233 4.66 -14.95 -15.76
N ALA A 234 4.78 -14.17 -14.69
CA ALA A 234 4.60 -12.71 -14.73
C ALA A 234 5.59 -11.98 -15.67
N TRP A 235 6.77 -12.58 -15.94
CA TRP A 235 7.73 -12.05 -16.91
C TRP A 235 7.39 -12.42 -18.35
N ARG A 236 6.72 -13.55 -18.59
CA ARG A 236 6.27 -13.96 -19.92
C ARG A 236 5.10 -13.12 -20.39
N ASP A 237 4.17 -12.80 -19.49
CA ASP A 237 2.97 -12.00 -19.83
C ASP A 237 3.26 -10.52 -20.13
N GLN A 238 4.51 -10.06 -19.92
CA GLN A 238 4.95 -8.69 -20.22
C GLN A 238 5.63 -8.54 -21.58
N HIS A 239 5.77 -9.62 -22.37
CA HIS A 239 6.39 -9.67 -23.70
C HIS A 239 5.54 -10.48 -24.68
#